data_AF-A0A075FP57-F1
#
_entry.id   AF-A0A075FP57-F1
#
_cell.length_a   1.000
_cell.length_b   1.000
_cell.length_c   1.000
_cell.angle_alpha   90.00
_cell.angle_beta   90.00
_cell.angle_gamma   90.00
#
_symmetry.space_group_name_H-M   'P 1'
#
loop_
_entity.id
_entity.type
_entity.pdbx_description
1 polymer ?
#
loop_
_entity_poly.entity_id
_entity_poly.type
_entity_poly.pdbx_seq_one_letter_code
_entity_poly.pdbx_strand_id
1 'polypeptide(L)'
;MANPGSNTEAGKAPKIPEGLLDELRENLDEDAAPFLRHLGKHLSMEWLPAGESRLGVTRFEHNPNELFRRRRLGVAPGPVTIGINPVLIEDEKMFLNTLVHELLHAAGLLEHGDNHQELVNRIAPPPKLSESPLLRRMRQEVLDSMPERQWICGNCGHSWERIRVTAPTRCPKCARPFASK
;
A
#
# COMPACT_ATOMS: atom_id res chain seq x y z
N MET A 1 -20.41 -28.84 -20.01
CA MET A 1 -19.79 -27.56 -20.40
C MET A 1 -18.55 -27.40 -19.55
N ALA A 2 -17.37 -27.65 -20.14
CA ALA A 2 -16.09 -27.50 -19.45
C ALA A 2 -15.71 -26.01 -19.45
N ASN A 3 -15.22 -25.52 -18.31
CA ASN A 3 -14.78 -24.14 -18.13
C ASN A 3 -13.23 -24.13 -18.21
N PRO A 4 -12.61 -23.64 -19.31
CA PRO A 4 -11.16 -23.59 -19.41
C PRO A 4 -10.68 -22.19 -18.97
N GLY A 5 -10.32 -22.08 -17.69
CA GLY A 5 -9.70 -20.90 -17.08
C GLY A 5 -8.67 -21.34 -16.05
N SER A 6 -7.67 -22.07 -16.53
CA SER A 6 -6.59 -22.70 -15.77
C SER A 6 -5.45 -21.71 -15.45
N ASN A 7 -4.80 -21.98 -14.32
CA ASN A 7 -3.47 -21.56 -13.87
C ASN A 7 -3.31 -20.17 -13.23
N THR A 8 -3.63 -20.12 -11.94
CA THR A 8 -2.81 -19.36 -10.97
C THR A 8 -2.08 -20.38 -10.11
N GLU A 9 -0.85 -20.09 -9.66
CA GLU A 9 -0.17 -20.83 -8.58
C GLU A 9 -0.93 -20.70 -7.23
N ALA A 10 -2.19 -21.13 -7.19
CA ALA A 10 -3.16 -20.84 -6.14
C ALA A 10 -2.95 -21.64 -4.83
N GLY A 11 -1.80 -22.29 -4.66
CA GLY A 11 -1.44 -23.04 -3.46
C GLY A 11 -0.14 -22.59 -2.79
N LYS A 12 0.59 -21.63 -3.36
CA LYS A 12 1.84 -21.13 -2.78
C LYS A 12 1.64 -19.71 -2.26
N ALA A 13 2.12 -19.47 -1.06
CA ALA A 13 2.21 -18.13 -0.47
C ALA A 13 2.96 -17.17 -1.40
N PRO A 14 2.65 -15.86 -1.35
CA PRO A 14 3.47 -14.87 -2.02
C PRO A 14 4.91 -14.97 -1.50
N LYS A 15 5.87 -14.70 -2.38
CA LYS A 15 7.29 -14.78 -2.05
C LYS A 15 7.88 -13.40 -1.92
N ILE A 16 8.81 -13.27 -0.97
CA ILE A 16 9.70 -12.12 -0.91
C ILE A 16 10.71 -12.28 -2.05
N PRO A 17 10.89 -11.28 -2.92
CA PRO A 17 11.95 -11.28 -3.92
C PRO A 17 13.33 -11.49 -3.29
N GLU A 18 14.19 -12.22 -3.98
CA GLU A 18 15.56 -12.44 -3.54
C GLU A 18 16.31 -11.11 -3.43
N GLY A 19 17.15 -10.96 -2.39
CA GLY A 19 17.91 -9.73 -2.13
C GLY A 19 17.12 -8.58 -1.49
N LEU A 20 15.78 -8.61 -1.47
CA LEU A 20 14.99 -7.48 -0.94
C LEU A 20 15.22 -7.23 0.56
N LEU A 21 15.39 -8.30 1.35
CA LEU A 21 15.72 -8.15 2.77
C LEU A 21 17.14 -7.60 2.99
N ASP A 22 18.06 -7.85 2.07
CA ASP A 22 19.42 -7.32 2.12
C ASP A 22 19.43 -5.85 1.71
N GLU A 23 18.68 -5.49 0.65
CA GLU A 23 18.47 -4.09 0.26
C GLU A 23 17.88 -3.25 1.40
N LEU A 24 16.93 -3.81 2.16
CA LEU A 24 16.39 -3.16 3.35
C LEU A 24 17.48 -2.94 4.40
N ARG A 25 18.37 -3.91 4.64
CA ARG A 25 19.49 -3.79 5.61
C ARG A 25 20.50 -2.74 5.20
N GLU A 26 20.72 -2.55 3.90
CA GLU A 26 21.61 -1.51 3.38
C GLU A 26 20.99 -0.10 3.48
N ASN A 27 19.66 0.00 3.48
CA ASN A 27 18.92 1.25 3.48
C ASN A 27 18.44 1.71 4.87
N LEU A 28 18.48 0.84 5.87
CA LEU A 28 17.92 1.06 7.20
C LEU A 28 18.98 1.02 8.29
N ASP A 29 18.87 1.96 9.22
CA ASP A 29 19.62 1.93 10.49
C ASP A 29 19.00 0.88 11.43
N GLU A 30 19.84 0.14 12.17
CA GLU A 30 19.38 -0.82 13.19
C GLU A 30 18.54 -0.14 14.28
N ASP A 31 18.84 1.11 14.61
CA ASP A 31 18.07 1.88 15.61
C ASP A 31 16.67 2.25 15.10
N ALA A 32 16.54 2.46 13.79
CA ALA A 32 15.25 2.74 13.14
C ALA A 32 14.44 1.46 12.91
N ALA A 33 15.11 0.34 12.65
CA ALA A 33 14.53 -0.94 12.25
C ALA A 33 14.99 -2.12 13.15
N PRO A 34 14.66 -2.11 14.45
CA PRO A 34 15.22 -3.04 15.44
C PRO A 34 14.83 -4.51 15.23
N PHE A 35 13.80 -4.78 14.42
CA PHE A 35 13.36 -6.14 14.11
C PHE A 35 13.96 -6.71 12.84
N LEU A 36 14.61 -5.90 11.99
CA LEU A 36 15.06 -6.28 10.66
C LEU A 36 16.00 -7.51 10.66
N ARG A 37 16.93 -7.56 11.62
CA ARG A 37 17.85 -8.70 11.80
C ARG A 37 17.17 -10.00 12.21
N HIS A 38 15.97 -9.92 12.76
CA HIS A 38 15.19 -11.05 13.25
C HIS A 38 14.20 -11.60 12.21
N LEU A 39 13.85 -10.81 11.19
CA LEU A 39 12.77 -11.15 10.24
C LEU A 39 12.97 -12.48 9.52
N GLY A 40 14.19 -12.85 9.14
CA GLY A 40 14.44 -14.05 8.33
C GLY A 40 13.91 -15.37 8.93
N LYS A 41 13.76 -15.45 10.26
CA LYS A 41 13.21 -16.64 10.96
C LYS A 41 11.78 -16.48 11.46
N HIS A 42 11.29 -15.25 11.53
CA HIS A 42 10.01 -14.91 12.15
C HIS A 42 8.95 -14.44 11.17
N LEU A 43 9.34 -14.16 9.93
CA LEU A 43 8.46 -13.62 8.90
C LEU A 43 7.81 -14.73 8.08
N SER A 44 6.50 -14.60 7.89
CA SER A 44 5.69 -15.42 7.00
C SER A 44 4.89 -14.53 6.06
N MET A 45 4.51 -15.07 4.90
CA MET A 45 3.68 -14.38 3.92
C MET A 45 2.44 -15.20 3.60
N GLU A 46 1.35 -14.52 3.31
CA GLU A 46 0.11 -15.14 2.84
C GLU A 46 -0.62 -14.25 1.84
N TRP A 47 -1.49 -14.86 1.05
CA TRP A 47 -2.46 -14.14 0.26
C TRP A 47 -3.64 -13.75 1.15
N LEU A 48 -4.07 -12.49 1.07
CA LEU A 48 -5.28 -12.04 1.73
C LEU A 48 -6.52 -12.68 1.08
N PRO A 49 -7.60 -12.88 1.85
CA PRO A 49 -8.86 -13.39 1.31
C PRO A 49 -9.41 -12.51 0.18
N ALA A 50 -10.12 -13.13 -0.75
CA ALA A 50 -10.84 -12.40 -1.78
C ALA A 50 -11.86 -11.44 -1.14
N GLY A 51 -11.93 -10.20 -1.65
CA GLY A 51 -12.80 -9.15 -1.12
C GLY A 51 -12.20 -8.30 0.00
N GLU A 52 -11.01 -8.62 0.49
CA GLU A 52 -10.25 -7.70 1.35
C GLU A 52 -9.91 -6.42 0.58
N SER A 53 -10.16 -5.26 1.22
CA SER A 53 -9.96 -3.95 0.60
C SER A 53 -8.52 -3.45 0.72
N ARG A 54 -7.80 -3.93 1.74
CA ARG A 54 -6.39 -3.60 1.95
C ARG A 54 -5.51 -4.27 0.91
N LEU A 55 -4.52 -3.53 0.41
CA LEU A 55 -3.50 -4.07 -0.50
C LEU A 55 -2.44 -4.90 0.24
N GLY A 56 -2.10 -4.49 1.45
CA GLY A 56 -1.16 -5.15 2.33
C GLY A 56 -1.59 -5.01 3.79
N VAL A 57 -1.12 -5.91 4.63
CA VAL A 57 -1.22 -5.78 6.09
C VAL A 57 -0.12 -6.57 6.78
N THR A 58 0.47 -5.96 7.81
CA THR A 58 1.41 -6.61 8.72
C THR A 58 0.71 -6.96 10.02
N ARG A 59 0.81 -8.23 10.44
CA ARG A 59 0.26 -8.72 11.70
C ARG A 59 1.35 -9.30 12.58
N PHE A 60 1.34 -8.86 13.84
CA PHE A 60 2.19 -9.38 14.90
C PHE A 60 1.36 -10.28 15.81
N GLU A 61 1.97 -11.35 16.34
CA GLU A 61 1.33 -12.17 17.36
C GLU A 61 1.14 -11.40 18.68
N HIS A 62 2.08 -10.51 19.00
CA HIS A 62 2.04 -9.72 20.22
C HIS A 62 1.17 -8.48 20.08
N ASN A 63 0.57 -8.08 21.21
CA ASN A 63 -0.17 -6.83 21.30
C ASN A 63 0.77 -5.60 21.21
N PRO A 64 0.23 -4.39 20.97
CA PRO A 64 1.04 -3.19 20.79
C PRO A 64 2.02 -2.91 21.94
N ASN A 65 1.60 -3.09 23.20
CA ASN A 65 2.46 -2.79 24.36
C ASN A 65 3.71 -3.68 24.41
N GLU A 66 3.53 -4.98 24.19
CA GLU A 66 4.67 -5.91 24.15
C GLU A 66 5.54 -5.67 22.91
N LEU A 67 4.93 -5.31 21.77
CA LEU A 67 5.67 -4.97 20.57
C LEU A 67 6.55 -3.73 20.78
N PHE A 68 6.02 -2.65 21.38
CA PHE A 68 6.80 -1.46 21.73
C PHE A 68 7.94 -1.76 22.71
N ARG A 69 7.68 -2.61 23.72
CA ARG A 69 8.71 -3.05 24.66
C ARG A 69 9.84 -3.79 23.95
N ARG A 70 9.50 -4.73 23.05
CA ARG A 70 10.49 -5.49 22.26
C ARG A 70 11.28 -4.60 21.32
N ARG A 71 10.61 -3.66 20.67
CA ARG A 71 11.23 -2.64 19.81
C ARG A 71 12.32 -1.88 20.56
N ARG A 72 12.00 -1.38 21.77
CA ARG A 72 12.94 -0.67 22.64
C ARG A 72 14.13 -1.54 23.10
N LEU A 73 13.91 -2.84 23.28
CA LEU A 73 14.96 -3.77 23.71
C LEU A 73 15.77 -4.37 22.54
N GLY A 74 15.42 -4.07 21.29
CA GLY A 74 16.10 -4.62 20.11
C GLY A 74 15.98 -6.15 19.97
N VAL A 75 14.99 -6.76 20.62
CA VAL A 75 14.74 -8.21 20.60
C VAL A 75 13.74 -8.56 19.51
N ALA A 76 13.66 -9.85 19.16
CA ALA A 76 12.76 -10.31 18.10
C ALA A 76 11.29 -9.92 18.35
N PRO A 77 10.54 -9.55 17.30
CA PRO A 77 9.12 -9.16 17.41
C PRO A 77 8.19 -10.35 17.74
N GLY A 78 8.70 -11.58 17.74
CA GLY A 78 7.88 -12.79 17.65
C GLY A 78 7.48 -13.05 16.19
N PRO A 79 6.64 -14.07 15.94
CA PRO A 79 6.07 -14.33 14.62
C PRO A 79 5.37 -13.10 14.01
N VAL A 80 5.67 -12.84 12.74
CA VAL A 80 5.09 -11.77 11.94
C VAL A 80 4.54 -12.37 10.65
N THR A 81 3.34 -11.94 10.26
CA THR A 81 2.71 -12.35 9.00
C THR A 81 2.41 -11.11 8.17
N ILE A 82 2.92 -11.09 6.94
CA ILE A 82 2.55 -10.10 5.92
C ILE A 82 1.49 -10.74 5.01
N GLY A 83 0.30 -10.16 5.00
CA GLY A 83 -0.73 -10.48 4.04
C GLY A 83 -0.66 -9.54 2.84
N ILE A 84 -0.69 -10.08 1.63
CA ILE A 84 -0.72 -9.31 0.38
C ILE A 84 -1.99 -9.62 -0.40
N ASN A 85 -2.62 -8.60 -0.98
CA ASN A 85 -3.80 -8.77 -1.79
C ASN A 85 -3.47 -9.40 -3.15
N PRO A 86 -4.15 -10.49 -3.57
CA PRO A 86 -3.93 -11.12 -4.88
C PRO A 86 -4.12 -10.19 -6.06
N VAL A 87 -4.86 -9.09 -5.90
CA VAL A 87 -5.02 -8.06 -6.95
C VAL A 87 -3.68 -7.46 -7.40
N LEU A 88 -2.63 -7.54 -6.57
CA LEU A 88 -1.31 -7.02 -6.89
C LEU A 88 -0.51 -7.89 -7.87
N ILE A 89 -0.96 -9.12 -8.16
CA ILE A 89 -0.27 -10.03 -9.11
C ILE A 89 -0.16 -9.43 -10.52
N GLU A 90 -1.11 -8.57 -10.90
CA GLU A 90 -1.11 -7.93 -12.22
C GLU A 90 -0.22 -6.67 -12.31
N ASP A 91 0.35 -6.22 -11.19
CA ASP A 91 1.16 -5.00 -11.12
C ASP A 91 2.35 -5.19 -10.19
N GLU A 92 3.47 -5.63 -10.78
CA GLU A 92 4.71 -5.94 -10.06
C GLU A 92 5.26 -4.73 -9.29
N LYS A 93 5.20 -3.51 -9.86
CA LYS A 93 5.67 -2.31 -9.16
C LYS A 93 4.81 -2.01 -7.94
N MET A 94 3.49 -2.14 -8.07
CA MET A 94 2.58 -1.94 -6.93
C MET A 94 2.75 -3.05 -5.88
N PHE A 95 2.97 -4.30 -6.31
CA PHE A 95 3.30 -5.42 -5.43
C PHE A 95 4.55 -5.13 -4.60
N LEU A 96 5.65 -4.74 -5.26
CA LEU A 96 6.93 -4.43 -4.60
C LEU A 96 6.78 -3.25 -3.64
N ASN A 97 6.12 -2.17 -4.08
CA ASN A 97 5.87 -0.99 -3.25
C ASN A 97 5.08 -1.36 -1.98
N THR A 98 4.01 -2.14 -2.14
CA THR A 98 3.18 -2.61 -1.01
C THR A 98 3.98 -3.53 -0.10
N LEU A 99 4.73 -4.48 -0.66
CA LEU A 99 5.54 -5.41 0.13
C LEU A 99 6.61 -4.68 0.94
N VAL A 100 7.30 -3.70 0.36
CA VAL A 100 8.29 -2.89 1.08
C VAL A 100 7.63 -2.15 2.23
N HIS A 101 6.46 -1.54 2.02
CA HIS A 101 5.70 -0.88 3.09
C HIS A 101 5.43 -1.83 4.27
N GLU A 102 4.93 -3.03 4.00
CA GLU A 102 4.67 -4.02 5.03
C GLU A 102 5.97 -4.55 5.69
N LEU A 103 7.05 -4.70 4.92
CA LEU A 103 8.35 -5.09 5.46
C LEU A 103 8.93 -4.03 6.40
N LEU A 104 8.73 -2.73 6.13
CA LEU A 104 9.13 -1.67 7.04
C LEU A 104 8.37 -1.75 8.36
N HIS A 105 7.06 -2.02 8.31
CA HIS A 105 6.29 -2.28 9.52
C HIS A 105 6.84 -3.49 10.28
N ALA A 106 7.05 -4.62 9.59
CA ALA A 106 7.61 -5.83 10.17
C ALA A 106 8.99 -5.58 10.80
N ALA A 107 9.80 -4.70 10.21
CA ALA A 107 11.12 -4.30 10.67
C ALA A 107 11.10 -3.36 11.91
N GLY A 108 9.93 -2.87 12.32
CA GLY A 108 9.76 -2.07 13.54
C GLY A 108 9.49 -0.59 13.29
N LEU A 109 9.26 -0.17 12.05
CA LEU A 109 8.75 1.16 11.72
C LEU A 109 7.21 1.15 11.84
N LEU A 110 6.72 1.18 13.07
CA LEU A 110 5.30 0.94 13.38
C LEU A 110 4.36 2.10 13.02
N GLU A 111 4.90 3.30 12.78
CA GLU A 111 4.12 4.50 12.49
C GLU A 111 4.40 5.05 11.08
N HIS A 112 3.37 5.64 10.47
CA HIS A 112 3.44 6.34 9.18
C HIS A 112 3.88 7.79 9.38
N GLY A 113 5.19 8.04 9.42
CA GLY A 113 5.77 9.40 9.35
C GLY A 113 6.31 9.74 7.95
N ASP A 114 6.68 11.00 7.72
CA ASP A 114 7.20 11.46 6.41
C ASP A 114 8.38 10.61 5.90
N ASN A 115 9.28 10.24 6.81
CA ASN A 115 10.43 9.36 6.53
C ASN A 115 10.00 7.96 6.01
N HIS A 116 8.83 7.46 6.44
CA HIS A 116 8.34 6.14 6.02
C HIS A 116 8.02 6.15 4.51
N GLN A 117 7.26 7.14 4.03
CA GLN A 117 6.89 7.20 2.62
C GLN A 117 8.09 7.48 1.71
N GLU A 118 9.02 8.33 2.16
CA GLU A 118 10.28 8.59 1.45
C GLU A 118 11.12 7.32 1.28
N LEU A 119 11.23 6.51 2.35
CA LEU A 119 11.97 5.27 2.32
C LEU A 119 11.33 4.24 1.38
N VAL A 120 10.01 4.06 1.46
CA VAL A 120 9.27 3.18 0.53
C VAL A 120 9.51 3.63 -0.91
N ASN A 121 9.39 4.94 -1.20
CA ASN A 121 9.59 5.46 -2.54
C ASN A 121 11.03 5.32 -3.06
N ARG A 122 12.02 5.31 -2.16
CA ARG A 122 13.43 5.11 -2.50
C ARG A 122 13.72 3.66 -2.88
N ILE A 123 13.21 2.71 -2.11
CA ILE A 123 13.47 1.26 -2.29
C ILE A 123 12.57 0.68 -3.39
N ALA A 124 11.27 0.94 -3.32
CA ALA A 124 10.29 0.44 -4.27
C ALA A 124 9.33 1.56 -4.67
N PRO A 125 9.71 2.43 -5.64
CA PRO A 125 8.88 3.53 -6.07
C PRO A 125 7.53 3.03 -6.63
N PRO A 126 6.40 3.67 -6.29
CA PRO A 126 5.09 3.26 -6.78
C PRO A 126 4.99 3.48 -8.29
N PRO A 127 4.18 2.68 -9.01
CA PRO A 127 3.95 2.92 -10.42
C PRO A 127 3.20 4.24 -10.64
N LYS A 128 3.42 4.87 -11.79
CA LYS A 128 2.57 5.99 -12.20
C LYS A 128 1.17 5.48 -12.54
N LEU A 129 0.17 6.33 -12.34
CA LEU A 129 -1.21 6.01 -12.70
C LEU A 129 -1.39 5.64 -14.18
N SER A 130 -0.61 6.23 -15.09
CA SER A 130 -0.65 5.88 -16.51
C SER A 130 -0.04 4.50 -16.81
N GLU A 131 0.85 4.02 -15.95
CA GLU A 131 1.61 2.78 -16.11
C GLU A 131 0.92 1.59 -15.42
N SER A 132 0.01 1.84 -14.47
CA SER A 132 -0.66 0.82 -13.67
C SER A 132 -2.13 0.63 -14.08
N PRO A 133 -2.50 -0.52 -14.65
CA PRO A 133 -3.91 -0.91 -14.81
C PRO A 133 -4.65 -0.96 -13.47
N LEU A 134 -4.02 -1.50 -12.43
CA LEU A 134 -4.58 -1.63 -11.09
C LEU A 134 -4.96 -0.28 -10.49
N LEU A 135 -4.04 0.69 -10.45
CA LEU A 135 -4.31 2.02 -9.92
C LEU A 135 -5.41 2.75 -10.69
N ARG A 136 -5.50 2.52 -12.01
CA ARG A 136 -6.59 3.08 -12.83
C ARG A 136 -7.94 2.49 -12.44
N ARG A 137 -8.03 1.18 -12.25
CA ARG A 137 -9.26 0.51 -11.78
C ARG A 137 -9.65 0.97 -10.38
N MET A 138 -8.72 0.95 -9.43
CA MET A 138 -8.96 1.42 -8.06
C MET A 138 -9.44 2.88 -8.03
N ARG A 139 -8.81 3.76 -8.83
CA ARG A 139 -9.27 5.16 -8.95
C ARG A 139 -10.69 5.23 -9.51
N GLN A 140 -11.03 4.41 -10.49
CA GLN A 140 -12.37 4.38 -11.06
C GLN A 140 -13.40 3.88 -10.05
N GLU A 141 -13.11 2.83 -9.29
CA GLU A 141 -13.98 2.34 -8.21
C GLU A 141 -14.23 3.40 -7.13
N VAL A 142 -13.21 4.18 -6.76
CA VAL A 142 -13.36 5.33 -5.86
C VAL A 142 -14.25 6.40 -6.48
N LEU A 143 -14.07 6.74 -7.77
CA LEU A 143 -14.93 7.71 -8.45
C LEU A 143 -16.38 7.24 -8.55
N ASP A 144 -16.60 5.95 -8.83
CA ASP A 144 -17.93 5.37 -9.01
C ASP A 144 -18.72 5.27 -7.70
N SER A 145 -18.02 5.11 -6.58
CA SER A 145 -18.60 5.07 -5.23
C SER A 145 -18.88 6.45 -4.62
N MET A 146 -18.37 7.53 -5.23
CA MET A 146 -18.58 8.88 -4.72
C MET A 146 -20.03 9.37 -4.96
N PRO A 147 -20.65 10.03 -3.96
CA PRO A 147 -22.03 10.52 -4.10
C PRO A 147 -22.15 11.63 -5.15
N GLU A 148 -21.10 12.45 -5.29
CA GLU A 148 -21.05 13.55 -6.23
C GLU A 148 -20.33 13.15 -7.52
N ARG A 149 -21.08 13.04 -8.61
CA ARG A 149 -20.56 12.74 -9.96
C ARG A 149 -20.16 13.98 -10.76
N GLN A 150 -20.46 15.17 -10.24
CA GLN A 150 -20.19 16.44 -10.90
C GLN A 150 -19.63 17.45 -9.90
N TRP A 151 -18.75 18.32 -10.39
CA TRP A 151 -18.33 19.51 -9.68
C TRP A 151 -19.21 20.68 -10.06
N ILE A 152 -19.73 21.42 -9.08
CA ILE A 152 -20.50 22.64 -9.31
C ILE A 152 -19.73 23.83 -8.74
N CYS A 153 -19.39 24.80 -9.59
CA CYS A 153 -18.69 26.01 -9.12
C CYS A 153 -19.63 26.91 -8.33
N GLY A 154 -19.30 27.18 -7.06
CA GLY A 154 -20.07 28.10 -6.22
C GLY A 154 -20.10 29.56 -6.70
N ASN A 155 -19.12 29.98 -7.51
CA ASN A 155 -19.03 31.35 -8.03
C ASN A 155 -19.88 31.60 -9.28
N CYS A 156 -19.89 30.68 -10.26
CA CYS A 156 -20.56 30.89 -11.55
C CYS A 156 -21.60 29.83 -11.92
N GLY A 157 -21.81 28.83 -11.06
CA GLY A 157 -22.81 27.76 -11.26
C GLY A 157 -22.45 26.75 -12.36
N HIS A 158 -21.28 26.83 -12.98
CA HIS A 158 -20.87 25.85 -13.99
C HIS A 158 -20.74 24.46 -13.36
N SER A 159 -21.36 23.46 -13.99
CA SER A 159 -21.24 22.05 -13.64
C SER A 159 -20.41 21.30 -14.69
N TRP A 160 -19.55 20.38 -14.25
CA TRP A 160 -18.81 19.47 -15.11
C TRP A 160 -18.54 18.13 -14.42
N GLU A 161 -18.25 17.10 -15.22
CA GLU A 161 -18.03 15.75 -14.72
C GLU A 161 -16.84 15.64 -13.76
N ARG A 162 -17.02 14.86 -12.70
CA ARG A 162 -15.96 14.51 -11.76
C ARG A 162 -15.09 13.40 -12.33
N ILE A 163 -13.98 13.79 -12.94
CA ILE A 163 -12.97 12.87 -13.48
C ILE A 163 -11.77 12.64 -12.54
N ARG A 164 -11.75 13.32 -11.38
CA ARG A 164 -10.68 13.23 -10.37
C ARG A 164 -11.27 13.07 -8.97
N VAL A 165 -10.55 12.32 -8.13
CA VAL A 165 -10.89 12.12 -6.71
C VAL A 165 -10.79 13.44 -5.95
N THR A 166 -9.73 14.21 -6.20
CA THR A 166 -9.51 15.52 -5.57
C THR A 166 -10.35 16.61 -6.22
N ALA A 167 -10.79 17.56 -5.39
CA ALA A 167 -11.47 18.75 -5.87
C ALA A 167 -10.55 19.57 -6.79
N PRO A 168 -11.10 20.17 -7.86
CA PRO A 168 -10.34 21.05 -8.74
C PRO A 168 -9.91 22.30 -7.97
N THR A 169 -8.75 22.87 -8.29
CA THR A 169 -8.28 24.10 -7.62
C THR A 169 -8.99 25.36 -8.12
N ARG A 170 -9.44 25.35 -9.38
CA ARG A 170 -10.12 26.45 -10.06
C ARG A 170 -11.25 25.95 -10.94
N CYS A 171 -12.26 26.79 -11.14
CA CYS A 171 -13.33 26.52 -12.11
C CYS A 171 -12.80 26.63 -13.55
N PRO A 172 -13.05 25.65 -14.43
CA PRO A 172 -12.60 25.69 -15.83
C PRO A 172 -13.33 26.76 -16.65
N LYS A 173 -14.50 27.24 -16.21
CA LYS A 173 -15.27 28.29 -16.89
C LYS A 173 -14.89 29.71 -16.46
N CYS A 174 -14.79 29.98 -15.16
CA CYS A 174 -14.58 31.36 -14.66
C CYS A 174 -13.20 31.61 -14.03
N ALA A 175 -12.32 30.60 -14.01
CA ALA A 175 -10.96 30.64 -13.47
C ALA A 175 -10.81 31.04 -11.98
N ARG A 176 -11.92 31.30 -11.27
CA ARG A 176 -11.92 31.57 -9.83
C ARG A 176 -11.57 30.31 -9.03
N PRO A 177 -10.97 30.46 -7.84
CA PRO A 177 -10.77 29.36 -6.91
C PRO A 177 -12.05 28.55 -6.73
N PHE A 178 -11.92 27.23 -6.72
CA PHE A 178 -13.07 26.36 -6.57
C PHE A 178 -13.52 26.38 -5.11
N ALA A 179 -14.61 27.09 -4.85
CA ALA A 179 -15.41 26.94 -3.66
C ALA A 179 -16.63 26.11 -4.04
N SER A 180 -16.80 24.95 -3.41
CA SER A 180 -18.10 24.27 -3.40
C SER A 180 -19.09 25.17 -2.67
N LYS A 181 -20.35 25.19 -3.13
CA LYS A 181 -21.44 25.64 -2.27
C LYS A 181 -21.78 24.57 -1.25
#